data_AF-A0A644ZYP7-F1
#
_entry.id   AF-A0A644ZYP7-F1
#
_cell.length_a   1.000
_cell.length_b   1.000
_cell.length_c   1.000
_cell.angle_alpha   90.00
_cell.angle_beta   90.00
_cell.angle_gamma   90.00
#
_symmetry.space_group_name_H-M   'P 1'
#
loop_
_entity.id
_entity.type
_entity.pdbx_description
1 polymer ?
#
loop_
_entity_poly.entity_id
_entity_poly.type
_entity_poly.pdbx_seq_one_letter_code
_entity_poly.pdbx_strand_id
1 'polypeptide(L)'
;MENRFRVLNRSIPRLESMEKATGVITYTADLSIPGAAAAVIIRSPYSSARVLEIDCSEAEKVPGFLGCLLPSEIPDVLYNPSGNPPSALLLEDTRVLTMHPKYIGDRIVCIAAETAEAC
;
A
#
# COMPACT_ATOMS: atom_id res chain seq x y z
N MET A 1 34.23 34.28 24.53
CA MET A 1 33.77 34.90 23.27
C MET A 1 32.65 34.02 22.76
N GLU A 2 31.41 34.49 22.80
CA GLU A 2 30.25 33.68 22.42
C GLU A 2 30.16 33.63 20.89
N ASN A 3 30.37 32.45 20.30
CA ASN A 3 30.33 32.30 18.84
C ASN A 3 28.88 32.46 18.36
N ARG A 4 28.61 33.55 17.63
CA ARG A 4 27.30 33.82 17.04
C ARG A 4 27.14 33.06 15.73
N PHE A 5 26.57 31.87 15.80
CA PHE A 5 26.27 31.07 14.61
C PHE A 5 25.08 31.64 13.83
N ARG A 6 25.15 31.58 12.49
CA ARG A 6 24.09 32.07 11.59
C ARG A 6 22.80 31.26 11.70
N VAL A 7 22.90 29.97 11.96
CA VAL A 7 21.79 29.00 11.84
C VAL A 7 21.49 28.30 13.17
N LEU A 8 22.52 27.97 13.97
CA LEU A 8 22.30 27.29 15.25
C LEU A 8 21.54 28.18 16.23
N ASN A 9 20.60 27.57 16.97
CA ASN A 9 19.73 28.25 17.94
C ASN A 9 18.86 29.37 17.35
N ARG A 10 18.41 29.20 16.10
CA ARG A 10 17.45 30.09 15.42
C ARG A 10 16.19 29.32 15.05
N SER A 11 15.04 29.98 15.16
CA SER A 11 13.80 29.48 14.59
C SER A 11 13.84 29.72 13.08
N ILE A 12 14.18 28.69 12.33
CA ILE A 12 14.24 28.71 10.87
C ILE A 12 13.12 27.78 10.37
N PRO A 13 12.19 28.27 9.54
CA PRO A 13 11.17 27.42 8.94
C PRO A 13 11.81 26.27 8.15
N ARG A 14 11.21 25.08 8.18
CA ARG A 14 11.69 23.97 7.33
C ARG A 14 11.42 24.31 5.87
N LEU A 15 12.24 23.78 4.98
CA LEU A 15 12.18 24.05 3.54
C LEU A 15 10.77 23.78 2.98
N GLU A 16 10.20 22.63 3.35
CA GLU A 16 8.92 22.13 2.87
C GLU A 16 7.70 22.67 3.64
N SER A 17 7.90 23.48 4.69
CA SER A 17 6.83 23.88 5.60
C SER A 17 5.73 24.69 4.91
N MET A 18 6.12 25.64 4.05
CA MET A 18 5.14 26.48 3.34
C MET A 18 4.34 25.66 2.33
N GLU A 19 5.01 24.82 1.54
CA GLU A 19 4.35 24.02 0.51
C GLU A 19 3.33 23.02 1.09
N LYS A 20 3.67 22.43 2.24
CA LYS A 20 2.74 21.59 3.02
C LYS A 20 1.57 22.40 3.57
N ALA A 21 1.83 23.57 4.14
CA ALA A 21 0.79 24.42 4.73
C ALA A 21 -0.19 24.98 3.68
N THR A 22 0.27 25.20 2.46
CA THR A 22 -0.55 25.73 1.35
C THR A 22 -1.16 24.63 0.48
N GLY A 23 -0.85 23.36 0.73
CA GLY A 23 -1.36 22.23 -0.06
C GLY A 23 -0.82 22.16 -1.50
N VAL A 24 0.33 22.80 -1.78
CA VAL A 24 0.94 22.76 -3.13
C VAL A 24 1.93 21.62 -3.30
N ILE A 25 2.35 20.99 -2.19
CA ILE A 25 3.18 19.79 -2.24
C ILE A 25 2.37 18.62 -2.78
N THR A 26 2.94 17.87 -3.72
CA THR A 26 2.29 16.71 -4.35
C THR A 26 2.64 15.42 -3.60
N TYR A 27 1.62 14.65 -3.25
CA TYR A 27 1.73 13.28 -2.73
C TYR A 27 1.31 12.26 -3.77
N THR A 28 1.55 10.98 -3.51
CA THR A 28 1.21 9.89 -4.44
C THR A 28 -0.27 9.87 -4.81
N ALA A 29 -1.16 10.22 -3.88
CA ALA A 29 -2.60 10.27 -4.12
C ALA A 29 -3.05 11.46 -4.98
N ASP A 30 -2.19 12.48 -5.16
CA ASP A 30 -2.48 13.64 -6.00
C ASP A 30 -2.07 13.40 -7.46
N LEU A 31 -1.38 12.29 -7.75
CA LEU A 31 -0.92 11.96 -9.08
C LEU A 31 -2.11 11.55 -9.97
N SER A 32 -2.28 12.26 -11.09
CA SER A 32 -3.21 11.88 -12.14
C SER A 32 -2.44 11.34 -13.34
N ILE A 33 -2.46 10.01 -13.51
CA ILE A 33 -1.79 9.33 -14.62
C ILE A 33 -2.89 8.90 -15.61
N PRO A 34 -2.85 9.36 -16.88
CA PRO A 34 -3.84 8.98 -17.88
C PRO A 34 -3.95 7.46 -18.03
N GLY A 35 -5.17 6.93 -17.89
CA GLY A 35 -5.45 5.49 -18.02
C GLY A 35 -4.99 4.63 -16.84
N ALA A 36 -4.63 5.23 -15.70
CA ALA A 36 -4.31 4.45 -14.50
C ALA A 36 -5.55 3.73 -13.94
N ALA A 37 -5.39 2.46 -13.61
CA ALA A 37 -6.38 1.69 -12.88
C ALA A 37 -6.34 2.03 -11.38
N ALA A 38 -7.49 1.92 -10.72
CA ALA A 38 -7.57 1.81 -9.28
C ALA A 38 -7.43 0.34 -8.86
N ALA A 39 -6.95 0.10 -7.65
CA ALA A 39 -6.89 -1.24 -7.09
C ALA A 39 -7.15 -1.23 -5.58
N VAL A 40 -7.84 -2.26 -5.11
CA VAL A 40 -8.11 -2.49 -3.68
C VAL A 40 -7.68 -3.90 -3.28
N ILE A 41 -7.15 -4.02 -2.06
CA ILE A 41 -6.81 -5.31 -1.49
C ILE A 41 -7.92 -5.72 -0.52
N ILE A 42 -8.55 -6.85 -0.81
CA ILE A 42 -9.50 -7.48 0.12
C ILE A 42 -8.70 -8.23 1.18
N ARG A 43 -9.04 -7.96 2.43
CA ARG A 43 -8.29 -8.39 3.60
C ARG A 43 -9.08 -9.35 4.46
N SER A 44 -8.38 -10.26 5.13
CA SER A 44 -8.97 -11.21 6.07
C SER A 44 -9.65 -10.48 7.23
N PRO A 45 -10.92 -10.78 7.52
CA PRO A 45 -11.58 -10.32 8.75
C PRO A 45 -11.20 -11.18 9.97
N TYR A 46 -10.42 -12.26 9.78
CA TYR A 46 -10.07 -13.23 10.82
C TYR A 46 -8.59 -13.13 11.22
N SER A 47 -8.33 -13.36 12.50
CA SER A 47 -6.98 -13.36 13.08
C SER A 47 -6.14 -14.58 12.72
N SER A 48 -6.74 -15.70 12.35
CA SER A 48 -6.07 -16.86 11.77
C SER A 48 -7.12 -17.75 11.13
N ALA A 49 -6.96 -18.05 9.84
CA ALA A 49 -7.93 -18.86 9.11
C ALA A 49 -7.27 -19.57 7.92
N ARG A 50 -8.04 -20.49 7.33
CA ARG A 50 -7.76 -21.05 6.01
C ARG A 50 -8.90 -20.64 5.08
N VAL A 51 -8.55 -19.92 4.02
CA VAL A 51 -9.46 -19.61 2.92
C VAL A 51 -9.74 -20.91 2.18
N LEU A 52 -11.01 -21.28 2.10
CA LEU A 52 -11.43 -22.50 1.40
C LEU A 52 -11.56 -22.25 -0.10
N GLU A 53 -12.09 -21.08 -0.44
CA GLU A 53 -12.44 -20.68 -1.80
C GLU A 53 -12.40 -19.14 -1.90
N ILE A 54 -12.06 -18.64 -3.09
CA ILE A 54 -12.17 -17.23 -3.47
C ILE A 54 -13.02 -17.21 -4.73
N ASP A 55 -14.17 -16.54 -4.67
CA ASP A 55 -15.06 -16.34 -5.82
C ASP A 55 -15.15 -14.85 -6.13
N CYS A 56 -14.77 -14.47 -7.35
CA CYS A 56 -14.81 -13.09 -7.84
C CYS A 56 -15.93 -12.85 -8.86
N SER A 57 -16.85 -13.81 -9.06
CA SER A 57 -17.89 -13.75 -10.08
C SER A 57 -18.84 -12.54 -9.94
N GLU A 58 -19.10 -12.07 -8.72
CA GLU A 58 -19.89 -10.84 -8.53
C GLU A 58 -19.09 -9.57 -8.83
N ALA A 59 -17.77 -9.56 -8.59
CA ALA A 59 -16.91 -8.44 -8.92
C ALA A 59 -16.80 -8.25 -10.44
N GLU A 60 -16.74 -9.34 -11.21
CA GLU A 60 -16.72 -9.32 -12.68
C GLU A 60 -17.94 -8.62 -13.31
N LYS A 61 -19.06 -8.55 -12.58
CA LYS A 61 -20.29 -7.90 -13.06
C LYS A 61 -20.29 -6.39 -12.87
N VAL A 62 -19.34 -5.84 -12.09
CA VAL A 62 -19.26 -4.41 -11.82
C VAL A 62 -18.73 -3.68 -13.07
N PRO A 63 -19.46 -2.68 -13.61
CA PRO A 63 -18.96 -1.88 -14.72
C PRO A 63 -17.62 -1.22 -14.37
N GLY A 64 -16.62 -1.37 -15.24
CA GLY A 64 -15.26 -0.87 -15.01
C GLY A 64 -14.35 -1.87 -14.30
N PHE A 65 -14.80 -3.10 -13.99
CA PHE A 65 -13.91 -4.17 -13.51
C PHE A 65 -12.84 -4.50 -14.56
N LEU A 66 -11.58 -4.57 -14.13
CA LEU A 66 -10.43 -4.89 -14.99
C LEU A 66 -9.82 -6.25 -14.69
N GLY A 67 -9.98 -6.77 -13.47
CA GLY A 67 -9.46 -8.07 -13.10
C GLY A 67 -9.28 -8.25 -11.59
N CYS A 68 -8.95 -9.47 -11.21
CA CYS A 68 -8.48 -9.79 -9.86
C CYS A 68 -7.11 -10.48 -9.94
N LEU A 69 -6.34 -10.40 -8.86
CA LEU A 69 -5.10 -11.15 -8.68
C LEU A 69 -5.25 -12.07 -7.48
N LEU A 70 -5.17 -13.38 -7.72
CA LEU A 70 -5.34 -14.43 -6.73
C LEU A 70 -3.99 -14.89 -6.15
N PRO A 71 -3.97 -15.48 -4.94
CA PRO A 71 -2.75 -16.08 -4.36
C PRO A 71 -2.08 -17.13 -5.26
N SER A 72 -2.85 -17.82 -6.11
CA SER A 72 -2.34 -18.84 -7.04
C SER A 72 -1.64 -18.26 -8.28
N GLU A 73 -1.78 -16.97 -8.54
CA GLU A 73 -1.26 -16.29 -9.74
C GLU A 73 0.03 -15.50 -9.48
N ILE A 74 0.51 -15.53 -8.24
CA ILE A 74 1.73 -14.85 -7.80
C ILE A 74 2.79 -15.86 -7.34
N PRO A 75 4.08 -15.48 -7.33
CA PRO A 75 5.12 -16.33 -6.78
C PRO A 75 4.85 -16.68 -5.30
N ASP A 76 4.91 -17.98 -4.96
CA ASP A 76 4.83 -18.44 -3.58
C ASP A 76 6.19 -18.26 -2.88
N VAL A 77 6.52 -17.00 -2.62
CA VAL A 77 7.73 -16.58 -1.92
C VAL A 77 7.37 -15.74 -0.71
N LEU A 78 8.16 -15.89 0.35
CA LEU A 78 8.11 -14.99 1.49
C LEU A 78 8.94 -13.73 1.18
N TYR A 79 8.51 -12.60 1.69
CA TYR A 79 9.24 -11.34 1.61
C TYR A 79 9.04 -10.54 2.90
N ASN A 80 9.84 -9.48 3.06
CA ASN A 80 9.67 -8.51 4.11
C ASN A 80 9.04 -7.20 3.57
N PRO A 81 7.91 -6.70 4.11
CA PRO A 81 7.24 -5.52 3.59
C PRO A 81 7.92 -4.18 3.93
N SER A 82 8.88 -4.15 4.87
CA SER A 82 9.59 -2.92 5.26
C SER A 82 10.70 -2.54 4.29
N GLY A 83 11.37 -3.53 3.68
CA GLY A 83 12.17 -3.43 2.45
C GLY A 83 13.40 -2.49 2.39
N ASN A 84 13.52 -1.45 3.22
CA ASN A 84 14.61 -0.49 3.10
C ASN A 84 14.91 0.28 4.42
N PRO A 85 16.17 0.33 4.88
CA PRO A 85 17.34 -0.38 4.35
C PRO A 85 17.25 -1.90 4.55
N PRO A 86 17.78 -2.71 3.61
CA PRO A 86 17.96 -4.13 3.84
C PRO A 86 18.75 -4.36 5.14
N SER A 87 18.23 -5.21 6.01
CA SER A 87 18.82 -5.49 7.31
C SER A 87 18.60 -6.95 7.64
N ALA A 88 19.58 -7.58 8.29
CA ALA A 88 19.46 -8.96 8.77
C ALA A 88 18.33 -9.16 9.80
N LEU A 89 17.81 -8.06 10.37
CA LEU A 89 16.65 -8.08 11.27
C LEU A 89 15.31 -8.16 10.53
N LEU A 90 15.28 -7.93 9.22
CA LEU A 90 14.08 -8.00 8.40
C LEU A 90 13.84 -9.44 7.95
N LEU A 91 12.97 -10.14 8.66
CA LEU A 91 12.59 -11.51 8.33
C LEU A 91 11.64 -11.54 7.12
N GLU A 92 11.87 -12.49 6.22
CA GLU A 92 10.95 -12.85 5.15
C GLU A 92 9.88 -13.79 5.70
N ASP A 93 8.78 -13.23 6.19
CA ASP A 93 7.74 -13.97 6.93
C ASP A 93 6.34 -13.81 6.33
N THR A 94 6.24 -13.00 5.28
CA THR A 94 4.98 -12.50 4.74
C THR A 94 4.83 -12.87 3.27
N ARG A 95 3.61 -13.24 2.85
CA ARG A 95 3.26 -13.44 1.44
C ARG A 95 2.59 -12.19 0.86
N VAL A 96 2.67 -11.99 -0.46
CA VAL A 96 2.00 -10.85 -1.12
C VAL A 96 0.48 -10.98 -0.95
N LEU A 97 -0.08 -12.14 -1.30
CA LEU A 97 -1.44 -12.59 -1.03
C LEU A 97 -1.40 -14.02 -0.45
N THR A 98 -2.40 -14.42 0.36
CA THR A 98 -2.36 -15.71 1.06
C THR A 98 -3.73 -16.39 1.15
N MET A 99 -3.73 -17.73 1.10
CA MET A 99 -4.87 -18.56 1.47
C MET A 99 -4.90 -18.89 2.97
N HIS A 100 -3.86 -18.51 3.71
CA HIS A 100 -3.70 -18.79 5.14
C HIS A 100 -3.38 -17.49 5.89
N PRO A 101 -4.36 -16.59 6.07
CA PRO A 101 -4.15 -15.36 6.82
C PRO A 101 -3.73 -15.66 8.26
N LYS A 102 -2.76 -14.90 8.77
CA LYS A 102 -2.22 -15.05 10.13
C LYS A 102 -2.64 -13.93 11.10
N TYR A 103 -3.40 -12.94 10.61
CA TYR A 103 -3.91 -11.82 11.40
C TYR A 103 -5.08 -11.12 10.67
N ILE A 104 -5.86 -10.33 11.43
CA ILE A 104 -6.92 -9.48 10.85
C ILE A 104 -6.24 -8.43 9.98
N GLY A 105 -6.66 -8.31 8.72
CA GLY A 105 -6.05 -7.39 7.77
C GLY A 105 -5.03 -8.04 6.82
N ASP A 106 -4.72 -9.32 6.99
CA ASP A 106 -3.82 -10.05 6.08
C ASP A 106 -4.45 -10.14 4.67
N ARG A 107 -3.61 -10.13 3.62
CA ARG A 107 -4.05 -9.82 2.25
C ARG A 107 -4.47 -11.09 1.51
N ILE A 108 -5.69 -11.10 0.95
CA ILE A 108 -6.28 -12.30 0.35
C ILE A 108 -6.32 -12.20 -1.18
N VAL A 109 -6.90 -11.13 -1.71
CA VAL A 109 -7.08 -10.91 -3.16
C VAL A 109 -6.93 -9.42 -3.47
N CYS A 110 -6.41 -9.10 -4.65
CA CYS A 110 -6.41 -7.73 -5.18
C CYS A 110 -7.46 -7.62 -6.28
N ILE A 111 -8.26 -6.56 -6.28
CA ILE A 111 -9.20 -6.22 -7.36
C ILE A 111 -8.68 -4.95 -8.05
N ALA A 112 -8.74 -4.91 -9.38
CA ALA A 112 -8.42 -3.74 -10.18
C ALA A 112 -9.65 -3.28 -10.98
N ALA A 113 -9.85 -1.98 -11.07
CA ALA A 113 -10.95 -1.36 -11.81
C ALA A 113 -10.54 -0.02 -12.45
N GLU A 114 -11.37 0.51 -13.35
CA GLU A 114 -11.15 1.79 -14.01
C GLU A 114 -11.19 2.99 -13.04
N THR A 115 -11.98 2.90 -11.96
CA THR A 115 -12.07 3.94 -10.93
C THR A 115 -12.08 3.36 -9.52
N ALA A 116 -11.80 4.19 -8.53
CA ALA A 116 -11.78 3.78 -7.12
C ALA A 116 -13.17 3.37 -6.60
N GLU A 117 -14.23 3.94 -7.16
CA GLU A 117 -15.62 3.62 -6.82
C GLU A 117 -16.07 2.26 -7.38
N ALA A 118 -15.42 1.79 -8.45
CA ALA A 118 -15.68 0.48 -9.05
C ALA A 118 -14.90 -0.67 -8.39
N CYS A 119 -13.91 -0.35 -7.54
CA CYS A 119 -13.21 -1.30 -6.68
C CYS A 119 -14.03 -1.64 -5.43
#